data_AF-A0A9E2V0M6-F1
#
_entry.id   AF-A0A9E2V0M6-F1
#
_cell.length_a   1.000
_cell.length_b   1.000
_cell.length_c   1.000
_cell.angle_alpha   90.00
_cell.angle_beta   90.00
_cell.angle_gamma   90.00
#
_symmetry.space_group_name_H-M   'P 1'
#
loop_
_entity.id
_entity.type
_entity.pdbx_description
1 polymer ?
#
loop_
_entity_poly.entity_id
_entity_poly.type
_entity_poly.pdbx_seq_one_letter_code
_entity_poly.pdbx_strand_id
1 'polypeptide(L)'
;MKINDFIWLEEIIDKLETKHRLLPEEVEESFCISPLFIKGPKSRITGEPGYYCFGKSKDGRHIFSFFIFKQSQKALVISSRDMDHKERKFYEKRK
;
A
#
# COMPACT_ATOMS: atom_id res chain seq x y z
N MET A 1 3.42 -12.75 -3.94
CA MET A 1 4.44 -11.69 -4.16
C MET A 1 5.22 -11.55 -2.86
N LYS A 2 6.55 -11.43 -2.90
CA LYS A 2 7.39 -11.23 -1.72
C LYS A 2 8.02 -9.85 -1.83
N ILE A 3 7.86 -9.02 -0.81
CA ILE A 3 8.47 -7.69 -0.69
C ILE A 3 9.46 -7.75 0.46
N ASN A 4 10.70 -7.34 0.20
CA ASN A 4 11.77 -7.41 1.20
C ASN A 4 12.12 -6.03 1.78
N ASP A 5 11.72 -4.95 1.11
CA ASP A 5 12.11 -3.59 1.46
C ASP A 5 11.16 -2.57 0.80
N PHE A 6 11.13 -1.35 1.33
CA PHE A 6 10.27 -0.27 0.87
C PHE A 6 11.09 0.91 0.35
N ILE A 7 10.58 1.57 -0.67
CA ILE A 7 11.15 2.81 -1.18
C ILE A 7 10.13 3.90 -0.89
N TRP A 8 10.56 4.88 -0.10
CA TRP A 8 9.78 6.04 0.30
C TRP A 8 10.36 7.29 -0.34
N LEU A 9 9.49 8.08 -0.96
CA LEU A 9 9.81 9.45 -1.37
C LEU A 9 9.36 10.39 -0.26
N GLU A 10 10.15 11.41 0.04
CA GLU A 10 9.86 12.38 1.12
C GLU A 10 8.47 13.03 0.95
N GLU A 11 8.12 13.44 -0.28
CA GLU A 11 6.80 13.97 -0.61
C GLU A 11 5.63 13.00 -0.31
N ILE A 12 5.88 11.69 -0.35
CA ILE A 12 4.88 10.66 -0.04
C ILE A 12 4.77 10.49 1.47
N ILE A 13 5.89 10.49 2.20
CA ILE A 13 5.90 10.43 3.66
C ILE A 13 5.11 11.63 4.22
N ASP A 14 5.45 12.85 3.78
CA ASP A 14 4.79 14.07 4.24
C ASP A 14 3.28 14.03 3.98
N LYS A 15 2.88 13.51 2.81
CA LYS A 15 1.47 13.39 2.44
C LYS A 15 0.75 12.30 3.24
N LEU A 16 1.41 11.21 3.59
CA LEU A 16 0.82 10.18 4.45
C LEU A 16 0.44 10.75 5.81
N GLU A 17 1.36 11.47 6.44
CA GLU A 17 1.12 12.05 7.75
C GLU A 17 0.07 13.17 7.68
N THR A 18 0.30 14.17 6.81
CA THR A 18 -0.54 15.38 6.78
C THR A 18 -1.95 15.13 6.24
N LYS A 19 -2.09 14.29 5.21
CA LYS A 19 -3.38 14.07 4.53
C LYS A 19 -4.10 12.82 5.03
N HIS A 20 -3.36 11.77 5.37
CA HIS A 20 -3.93 10.46 5.66
C HIS A 20 -3.77 10.04 7.12
N ARG A 21 -2.99 10.78 7.94
CA ARG A 21 -2.66 10.40 9.32
C ARG A 21 -2.22 8.94 9.40
N LEU A 22 -1.34 8.58 8.47
CA LEU A 22 -0.73 7.27 8.38
C LEU A 22 0.78 7.43 8.55
N LEU A 23 1.35 6.53 9.33
CA LEU A 23 2.80 6.41 9.44
C LEU A 23 3.32 5.40 8.39
N PRO A 24 4.55 5.58 7.88
CA PRO A 24 5.18 4.59 6.99
C PRO A 24 5.12 3.18 7.57
N GLU A 25 5.34 3.02 8.87
CA GLU A 25 5.33 1.73 9.57
C GLU A 25 3.96 1.05 9.49
N GLU A 26 2.85 1.80 9.66
CA GLU A 26 1.50 1.24 9.50
C GLU A 26 1.26 0.74 8.08
N VAL A 27 1.80 1.48 7.09
CA VAL A 27 1.73 1.07 5.70
C VAL A 27 2.53 -0.22 5.51
N GLU A 28 3.77 -0.30 5.96
CA GLU A 28 4.62 -1.49 5.86
C GLU A 28 3.96 -2.71 6.51
N GLU A 29 3.35 -2.54 7.68
CA GLU A 29 2.58 -3.59 8.35
C GLU A 29 1.45 -4.13 7.48
N SER A 30 0.76 -3.27 6.72
CA SER A 30 -0.28 -3.70 5.78
C SER A 30 0.22 -4.63 4.67
N PHE A 31 1.51 -4.56 4.33
CA PHE A 31 2.14 -5.48 3.37
C PHE A 31 2.58 -6.81 4.00
N CYS A 32 2.64 -6.90 5.32
CA CYS A 32 3.05 -8.10 6.05
C CYS A 32 1.85 -8.87 6.62
N ILE A 33 0.81 -8.16 7.09
CA ILE A 33 -0.30 -8.75 7.83
C ILE A 33 -1.47 -9.03 6.87
N SER A 34 -1.54 -10.29 6.42
CA SER A 34 -2.61 -10.79 5.54
C SER A 34 -2.80 -9.97 4.25
N PRO A 35 -1.73 -9.62 3.53
CA PRO A 35 -1.83 -8.73 2.38
C PRO A 35 -2.57 -9.39 1.21
N LEU A 36 -3.48 -8.64 0.60
CA LEU A 36 -4.08 -8.98 -0.69
C LEU A 36 -3.50 -8.06 -1.77
N PHE A 37 -2.70 -8.65 -2.66
CA PHE A 37 -2.10 -7.95 -3.79
C PHE A 37 -2.94 -8.12 -5.06
N ILE A 38 -3.27 -7.00 -5.70
CA ILE A 38 -4.05 -6.98 -6.94
C ILE A 38 -3.32 -6.13 -7.98
N LYS A 39 -3.35 -6.58 -9.24
CA LYS A 39 -2.79 -5.80 -10.35
C LYS A 39 -3.61 -4.53 -10.55
N GLY A 40 -2.95 -3.38 -10.46
CA GLY A 40 -3.53 -2.07 -10.66
C GLY A 40 -3.22 -1.50 -12.07
N PRO A 41 -3.57 -0.22 -12.30
CA PRO A 41 -3.17 0.50 -13.49
C PRO A 41 -1.66 0.76 -13.49
N LYS A 42 -1.12 1.14 -14.65
CA LYS A 42 0.25 1.68 -14.71
C LYS A 42 0.34 2.96 -13.90
N SER A 43 1.46 3.13 -13.19
CA SER A 43 1.78 4.38 -12.51
C SER A 43 1.92 5.49 -13.55
N ARG A 44 1.25 6.62 -13.30
CA ARG A 44 1.41 7.83 -14.13
C ARG A 44 2.77 8.51 -13.90
N ILE A 45 3.38 8.27 -12.74
CA ILE A 45 4.64 8.89 -12.32
C ILE A 45 5.82 8.18 -12.99
N THR A 46 5.83 6.84 -12.97
CA THR A 46 6.98 6.06 -13.46
C THR A 46 6.71 5.32 -14.78
N GLY A 47 5.45 5.23 -15.23
CA GLY A 47 5.06 4.45 -16.40
C GLY A 47 5.04 2.92 -16.19
N GLU A 48 5.47 2.44 -15.02
CA GLU A 48 5.55 1.01 -14.70
C GLU A 48 4.20 0.41 -14.28
N PRO A 49 4.01 -0.91 -14.40
CA PRO A 49 2.83 -1.59 -13.85
C PRO A 49 2.70 -1.37 -12.34
N GLY A 50 1.58 -0.81 -11.92
CA GLY A 50 1.25 -0.61 -10.52
C GLY A 50 0.45 -1.77 -9.94
N TYR A 51 0.46 -1.85 -8.61
CA TYR A 51 -0.23 -2.84 -7.81
C TYR A 51 -0.97 -2.16 -6.66
N TYR A 52 -2.07 -2.76 -6.26
CA TYR A 52 -2.78 -2.43 -5.05
C TYR A 52 -2.46 -3.45 -3.97
N CYS A 53 -2.19 -2.96 -2.77
CA CYS A 53 -2.17 -3.76 -1.55
C CYS A 53 -3.39 -3.39 -0.73
N PHE A 54 -4.13 -4.41 -0.31
CA PHE A 54 -5.14 -4.30 0.73
C PHE A 54 -4.65 -5.07 1.95
N GLY A 55 -4.46 -4.42 3.08
CA GLY A 55 -3.92 -5.04 4.28
C GLY A 55 -4.44 -4.40 5.56
N LYS A 56 -3.87 -4.82 6.69
CA LYS A 56 -4.14 -4.20 7.99
C LYS A 56 -2.85 -3.80 8.70
N SER A 57 -2.87 -2.69 9.44
CA SER A 57 -1.85 -2.43 10.45
C SER A 57 -2.03 -3.39 11.65
N LYS A 58 -1.04 -3.44 12.54
CA LYS A 58 -1.14 -4.20 13.81
C LYS A 58 -2.30 -3.72 14.68
N ASP A 59 -2.59 -2.42 14.65
CA ASP A 59 -3.72 -1.81 15.38
C ASP A 59 -5.08 -2.06 14.71
N GLY A 60 -5.09 -2.81 13.60
CA GLY A 60 -6.31 -3.26 12.93
C GLY A 60 -6.89 -2.26 11.93
N ARG A 61 -6.19 -1.17 11.61
CA ARG A 61 -6.62 -0.23 10.56
C ARG A 61 -6.52 -0.89 9.20
N HIS A 62 -7.59 -0.82 8.41
CA HIS A 62 -7.61 -1.30 7.03
C HIS A 62 -6.95 -0.29 6.11
N ILE A 63 -5.78 -0.64 5.58
CA ILE A 63 -4.97 0.24 4.76
C ILE A 63 -4.97 -0.25 3.31
N PHE A 64 -5.26 0.69 2.41
CA PHE A 64 -5.08 0.54 0.98
C PHE A 64 -3.79 1.26 0.56
N SER A 65 -2.96 0.58 -0.23
CA SER A 65 -1.72 1.15 -0.77
C SER A 65 -1.64 0.92 -2.28
N PHE A 66 -1.33 1.97 -3.04
CA PHE A 66 -0.89 1.87 -4.43
C PHE A 66 0.63 1.93 -4.48
N PHE A 67 1.24 0.94 -5.12
CA PHE A 67 2.69 0.81 -5.17
C PHE A 67 3.17 0.23 -6.49
N ILE A 68 4.46 0.37 -6.77
CA ILE A 68 5.14 -0.29 -7.89
C ILE A 68 6.03 -1.38 -7.31
N PHE A 69 5.92 -2.58 -7.86
CA PHE A 69 6.80 -3.68 -7.50
C PHE A 69 8.04 -3.68 -8.39
N LYS A 70 9.21 -3.43 -7.79
CA LYS A 70 10.50 -3.37 -8.49
C LYS A 70 11.10 -4.76 -8.64
N GLN A 71 11.96 -4.94 -9.65
CA GLN A 71 12.68 -6.20 -9.89
C GLN A 71 13.53 -6.63 -8.68
N SER A 72 14.02 -5.67 -7.89
CA SER A 72 14.75 -5.87 -6.63
C SER A 72 13.88 -6.35 -5.45
N GLN A 73 12.62 -6.74 -5.70
CA GLN A 73 11.64 -7.13 -4.68
C GLN A 73 11.33 -5.99 -3.68
N LYS A 74 11.57 -4.74 -4.09
CA LYS A 74 11.21 -3.55 -3.31
C LYS A 74 9.85 -3.01 -3.73
N ALA A 75 9.09 -2.49 -2.79
CA ALA A 75 7.85 -1.78 -3.06
C ALA A 75 8.10 -0.26 -3.02
N LEU A 76 7.97 0.40 -4.17
CA LEU A 76 7.90 1.85 -4.23
C LEU A 76 6.46 2.28 -3.93
N VAL A 77 6.22 2.81 -2.73
CA VAL A 77 4.89 3.24 -2.32
C VAL A 77 4.58 4.59 -2.95
N ILE A 78 3.47 4.67 -3.67
CA ILE A 78 3.03 5.88 -4.38
C ILE A 78 1.93 6.60 -3.62
N SER A 79 1.07 5.87 -2.92
CA SER A 79 0.04 6.45 -2.06
C SER A 79 -0.52 5.39 -1.14
N SER A 80 -0.83 5.77 0.10
CA SER A 80 -1.62 4.92 1.02
C SER A 80 -2.69 5.74 1.72
N ARG A 81 -3.78 5.07 2.12
CA ARG A 81 -4.92 5.66 2.82
C ARG A 81 -5.72 4.58 3.53
N ASP A 82 -6.62 4.99 4.42
CA ASP A 82 -7.65 4.09 4.91
C ASP A 82 -8.53 3.57 3.76
N MET A 83 -8.89 2.29 3.84
CA MET A 83 -9.88 1.68 2.94
C MET A 83 -11.26 2.29 3.17
N ASP A 84 -11.99 2.53 2.09
CA ASP A 84 -13.41 2.85 2.15
C ASP A 84 -14.25 1.61 2.49
N HIS A 85 -15.55 1.80 2.75
CA HIS A 85 -16.44 0.70 3.14
C HIS A 85 -16.53 -0.42 2.08
N LYS A 86 -16.49 -0.07 0.78
CA LYS A 86 -16.56 -1.06 -0.31
C LYS A 86 -15.27 -1.84 -0.41
N GLU A 87 -14.13 -1.18 -0.28
CA GLU A 87 -12.80 -1.78 -0.26
C GLU A 87 -12.62 -2.71 0.93
N ARG A 88 -13.06 -2.31 2.13
CA ARG A 88 -13.06 -3.17 3.32
C ARG A 88 -13.89 -4.43 3.09
N LYS A 89 -15.12 -4.29 2.61
CA LYS A 89 -15.99 -5.43 2.31
C LYS A 89 -15.41 -6.34 1.23
N PHE A 90 -14.73 -5.76 0.23
CA PHE A 90 -14.04 -6.51 -0.80
C PHE A 90 -12.85 -7.30 -0.23
N TYR A 91 -12.03 -6.66 0.60
CA TYR A 91 -10.87 -7.27 1.26
C TYR A 91 -11.29 -8.41 2.19
N GLU A 92 -12.28 -8.20 3.07
CA GLU A 92 -12.77 -9.24 3.99
C GLU A 92 -13.42 -10.44 3.28
N LYS A 93 -13.90 -10.27 2.03
CA LYS A 93 -14.41 -11.39 1.21
C LYS A 93 -13.32 -12.19 0.51
N ARG A 94 -12.12 -11.62 0.40
CA ARG A 94 -11.00 -12.15 -0.40
C ARG A 94 -9.83 -12.61 0.46
N LYS A 95 -9.74 -12.12 1.70
CA LYS A 95 -8.92 -12.65 2.77
C LYS A 95 -9.47 -14.01 3.21
#